data_AF-A0A9E5NZK4-F1
#
_entry.id   AF-A0A9E5NZK4-F1
#
_cell.length_a   1.000
_cell.length_b   1.000
_cell.length_c   1.000
_cell.angle_alpha   90.00
_cell.angle_beta   90.00
_cell.angle_gamma   90.00
#
_symmetry.space_group_name_H-M   'P 1'
#
loop_
_entity.id
_entity.type
_entity.pdbx_description
1 polymer ?
#
loop_
_entity_poly.entity_id
_entity_poly.type
_entity_poly.pdbx_seq_one_letter_code
_entity_poly.pdbx_strand_id
1 'polypeptide(L)'
;MSKSRIKLLSLGFLLGFSLLVLAGCDGGGKDVAVDTGTEAEFVGAATCGECHESNFNTWLDTPHAVAYSNLPSSSQNDPVCLECHNTTSTLEGVQCEACHGPGGLHFGLGPIGLSYQDTVCQPCHESNSAISASHKEIYSQWEVSGHADELAPAWLEFSDEAPPPGRHLSTYPIPMSNSSDGNFRCFQCHNGIGSLSYIENTILTPAAITVEENATAECTTCHDPHQETATKTNALGDVTTTKHVRLPEALSFNTSLESVNRVFKFLDESDIPQTIGNSIMCVLCHQGRSSGLVLNTTKFGLAADDSGRRFENDHYLAAGAILWGRNGYEYTNRLYTRDFAHNELADGNCIGCHMNNANTGTEGGHTWKMVSDDGQENVAACNVVGCHGGVAKPVADFRTFTQSNLDYDGNGFVDGVAEEIGGFDLDANGAPLDGLLGALKTALEDEGFLYNANRYPYFFKADGSSTTPSDWTNENLAAAFNLNMVVKTVKQFSPLPGGGFKGGTNIHNPPYTIQVLVDSLESLGDATQVQLDNRPVGTDPARNYGANQLVLPLP
;
A
#
# COMPACT_ATOMS: atom_id res chain seq x y z
N MET A 1 -51.14 -22.06 -6.01
CA MET A 1 -51.95 -21.59 -7.16
C MET A 1 -51.24 -20.33 -7.65
N SER A 2 -50.68 -20.18 -8.85
CA SER A 2 -50.76 -20.85 -10.15
C SER A 2 -49.36 -20.82 -10.78
N LYS A 3 -48.87 -21.97 -11.26
CA LYS A 3 -47.62 -22.09 -12.04
C LYS A 3 -48.00 -21.97 -13.52
N SER A 4 -47.45 -20.98 -14.24
CA SER A 4 -47.66 -20.86 -15.68
C SER A 4 -46.69 -21.77 -16.44
N ARG A 5 -47.26 -22.59 -17.33
CA ARG A 5 -46.58 -23.64 -18.11
C ARG A 5 -46.12 -23.07 -19.44
N ILE A 6 -44.82 -23.10 -19.73
CA ILE A 6 -44.30 -22.93 -21.10
C ILE A 6 -44.29 -24.31 -21.77
N LYS A 7 -44.92 -24.41 -22.94
CA LYS A 7 -45.08 -25.63 -23.73
C LYS A 7 -43.77 -25.96 -24.45
N LEU A 8 -43.26 -27.18 -24.25
CA LEU A 8 -42.31 -27.81 -25.15
C LEU A 8 -42.99 -28.11 -26.50
N LEU A 9 -42.33 -27.76 -27.60
CA LEU A 9 -42.56 -28.31 -28.93
C LEU A 9 -41.24 -28.89 -29.42
N SER A 10 -41.27 -30.20 -29.66
CA SER A 10 -40.13 -31.03 -30.05
C SER A 10 -40.08 -31.26 -31.57
N LEU A 11 -38.86 -31.13 -32.09
CA LEU A 11 -38.18 -31.92 -33.13
C LEU A 11 -38.60 -31.80 -34.61
N GLY A 12 -37.61 -31.42 -35.44
CA GLY A 12 -37.67 -31.43 -36.90
C GLY A 12 -36.31 -31.23 -37.57
N PHE A 13 -35.36 -32.10 -37.27
CA PHE A 13 -34.17 -32.57 -38.04
C PHE A 13 -33.80 -31.83 -39.35
N LEU A 14 -32.56 -31.31 -39.42
CA LEU A 14 -31.77 -31.31 -40.66
C LEU A 14 -30.29 -31.52 -40.33
N LEU A 15 -29.80 -32.67 -40.77
CA LEU A 15 -28.43 -33.15 -40.75
C LEU A 15 -27.47 -32.21 -41.49
N GLY A 16 -26.27 -32.04 -40.93
CA GLY A 16 -25.06 -31.93 -41.72
C GLY A 16 -24.14 -30.78 -41.35
N PHE A 17 -23.23 -31.00 -40.40
CA PHE A 17 -21.79 -31.03 -40.65
C PHE A 17 -21.08 -31.38 -39.35
N SER A 18 -20.58 -32.61 -39.26
CA SER A 18 -19.59 -33.00 -38.26
C SER A 18 -18.24 -32.93 -38.95
N LEU A 19 -17.43 -31.95 -38.59
CA LEU A 19 -15.99 -32.00 -38.81
C LEU A 19 -15.30 -31.34 -37.61
N LEU A 20 -14.42 -32.13 -36.98
CA LEU A 20 -13.50 -31.75 -35.92
C LEU A 20 -12.77 -30.43 -36.22
N VAL A 21 -12.68 -29.56 -35.20
CA VAL A 21 -11.43 -28.85 -34.90
C VAL A 21 -11.18 -29.00 -33.40
N LEU A 22 -10.39 -30.01 -33.04
CA LEU A 22 -9.55 -29.94 -31.84
C LEU A 22 -8.35 -29.04 -32.21
N ALA A 23 -8.39 -27.79 -31.78
CA ALA A 23 -7.25 -26.89 -31.64
C ALA A 23 -7.68 -25.95 -30.50
N GLY A 24 -7.20 -26.11 -29.28
CA GLY A 24 -5.80 -25.96 -28.90
C GLY A 24 -5.79 -24.79 -27.93
N CYS A 25 -5.98 -25.08 -26.64
CA CYS A 25 -5.57 -24.16 -25.59
C CYS A 25 -4.05 -24.02 -25.70
N ASP A 26 -3.59 -22.95 -26.33
CA ASP A 26 -2.20 -22.51 -26.19
C ASP A 26 -2.24 -21.01 -25.96
N GLY A 27 -1.84 -20.61 -24.76
CA GLY A 27 -1.69 -19.22 -24.37
C GLY A 27 -0.42 -18.66 -24.97
N GLY A 28 -0.52 -17.45 -25.52
CA GLY A 28 0.62 -16.68 -25.98
C GLY A 28 0.66 -16.51 -27.50
N GLY A 29 0.19 -15.36 -27.99
CA GLY A 29 0.31 -15.02 -29.40
C GLY A 29 -0.31 -13.68 -29.79
N LYS A 30 0.48 -12.61 -29.61
CA LYS A 30 0.62 -11.38 -30.42
C LYS A 30 -0.61 -10.84 -31.17
N ASP A 31 -0.88 -9.56 -30.95
CA ASP A 31 -1.84 -8.73 -31.68
C ASP A 31 -1.76 -8.93 -33.19
N VAL A 32 -2.79 -9.59 -33.73
CA VAL A 32 -3.09 -9.57 -35.16
C VAL A 32 -4.29 -8.67 -35.33
N ALA A 33 -4.05 -7.44 -35.78
CA ALA A 33 -5.12 -6.56 -36.23
C ALA A 33 -5.83 -7.20 -37.43
N VAL A 34 -7.05 -7.68 -37.22
CA VAL A 34 -7.95 -8.07 -38.31
C VAL A 34 -8.74 -6.82 -38.71
N ASP A 35 -8.29 -6.15 -39.77
CA ASP A 35 -9.06 -5.07 -40.41
C ASP A 35 -10.15 -5.70 -41.30
N THR A 36 -11.38 -5.76 -40.78
CA THR A 36 -12.57 -6.17 -41.55
C THR A 36 -13.36 -4.99 -42.11
N GLY A 37 -12.90 -3.74 -41.97
CA GLY A 37 -13.64 -2.55 -42.41
C GLY A 37 -15.06 -2.41 -41.82
N THR A 38 -15.35 -3.10 -40.71
CA THR A 38 -16.64 -3.11 -40.01
C THR A 38 -16.39 -2.77 -38.55
N GLU A 39 -16.98 -1.67 -38.06
CA GLU A 39 -16.92 -1.31 -36.64
C GLU A 39 -17.59 -2.40 -35.81
N ALA A 40 -16.94 -2.84 -34.73
CA ALA A 40 -17.49 -3.85 -33.84
C ALA A 40 -18.77 -3.32 -33.17
N GLU A 41 -19.83 -4.13 -33.17
CA GLU A 41 -21.10 -3.78 -32.52
C GLU A 41 -21.07 -4.06 -31.02
N PHE A 42 -21.84 -3.30 -30.25
CA PHE A 42 -22.10 -3.59 -28.84
C PHE A 42 -23.11 -4.74 -28.70
N VAL A 43 -22.80 -5.74 -27.89
CA VAL A 43 -23.60 -6.96 -27.73
C VAL A 43 -24.26 -7.11 -26.35
N GLY A 44 -23.88 -6.28 -25.38
CA GLY A 44 -24.37 -6.30 -24.01
C GLY A 44 -23.75 -7.39 -23.12
N ALA A 45 -23.69 -7.11 -21.81
CA ALA A 45 -23.03 -7.93 -20.80
C ALA A 45 -23.57 -9.37 -20.69
N ALA A 46 -24.87 -9.58 -20.95
CA ALA A 46 -25.48 -10.90 -20.90
C ALA A 46 -24.78 -11.89 -21.85
N THR A 47 -24.36 -11.40 -23.03
CA THR A 47 -23.65 -12.21 -24.02
C THR A 47 -22.24 -12.58 -23.52
N CYS A 48 -21.58 -11.69 -22.78
CA CYS A 48 -20.28 -11.95 -22.15
C CYS A 48 -20.39 -13.05 -21.07
N GLY A 49 -21.48 -13.05 -20.30
CA GLY A 49 -21.75 -14.02 -19.23
C GLY A 49 -21.92 -15.47 -19.70
N GLU A 50 -22.16 -15.71 -20.99
CA GLU A 50 -22.24 -17.06 -21.56
C GLU A 50 -20.89 -17.79 -21.53
N CYS A 51 -19.77 -17.06 -21.58
CA CYS A 51 -18.41 -17.61 -21.50
C CYS A 51 -17.65 -17.16 -20.24
N HIS A 52 -17.90 -15.94 -19.76
CA HIS A 52 -17.23 -15.34 -18.60
C HIS A 52 -18.16 -15.27 -17.38
N GLU A 53 -18.80 -16.40 -17.06
CA GLU A 53 -19.82 -16.50 -16.00
C GLU A 53 -19.34 -15.93 -14.66
N SER A 54 -18.10 -16.21 -14.26
CA SER A 54 -17.54 -15.72 -12.99
C SER A 54 -17.53 -14.20 -12.92
N ASN A 55 -16.89 -13.54 -13.90
CA ASN A 55 -16.78 -12.07 -13.93
C ASN A 55 -18.13 -11.40 -14.13
N PHE A 56 -19.02 -12.01 -14.93
CA PHE A 56 -20.37 -11.50 -15.11
C PHE A 56 -21.16 -11.53 -13.80
N ASN A 57 -21.12 -12.64 -13.06
CA ASN A 57 -21.81 -12.77 -11.78
C ASN A 57 -21.28 -11.79 -10.73
N THR A 58 -19.96 -11.59 -10.67
CA THR A 58 -19.39 -10.62 -9.72
C THR A 58 -19.67 -9.18 -10.14
N TRP A 59 -19.68 -8.87 -11.44
CA TRP A 59 -20.07 -7.55 -11.95
C TRP A 59 -21.52 -7.20 -11.61
N LEU A 60 -22.46 -8.16 -11.65
CA LEU A 60 -23.87 -7.92 -11.30
C LEU A 60 -24.07 -7.34 -9.90
N ASP A 61 -23.15 -7.63 -8.98
CA ASP A 61 -23.20 -7.13 -7.61
C ASP A 61 -22.59 -5.72 -7.44
N THR A 62 -21.96 -5.17 -8.49
CA THR A 62 -21.30 -3.86 -8.45
C THR A 62 -22.26 -2.70 -8.72
N PRO A 63 -21.96 -1.49 -8.20
CA PRO A 63 -22.69 -0.27 -8.55
C PRO A 63 -22.74 0.03 -10.06
N HIS A 64 -21.78 -0.46 -10.84
CA HIS A 64 -21.75 -0.28 -12.29
C HIS A 64 -22.94 -0.98 -12.98
N ALA A 65 -23.25 -2.21 -12.58
CA ALA A 65 -24.37 -2.96 -13.14
C ALA A 65 -25.73 -2.28 -12.93
N VAL A 66 -25.87 -1.53 -11.84
CA VAL A 66 -27.11 -0.83 -11.45
C VAL A 66 -27.04 0.69 -11.63
N ALA A 67 -25.99 1.22 -12.28
CA ALA A 67 -25.71 2.66 -12.37
C ALA A 67 -26.90 3.45 -12.92
N TYR A 68 -27.52 3.00 -14.01
CA TYR A 68 -28.72 3.61 -14.58
C TYR A 68 -29.91 3.60 -13.62
N SER A 69 -30.18 2.45 -13.01
CA SER A 69 -31.33 2.29 -12.10
C SER A 69 -31.21 3.11 -10.82
N ASN A 70 -29.98 3.49 -10.44
CA ASN A 70 -29.70 4.37 -9.32
C ASN A 70 -29.92 5.86 -9.64
N LEU A 71 -30.11 6.24 -10.91
CA LEU A 71 -30.48 7.60 -11.27
C LEU A 71 -31.90 7.92 -10.79
N PRO A 72 -32.14 9.14 -10.27
CA PRO A 72 -33.49 9.65 -10.09
C PRO A 72 -34.26 9.58 -11.42
N SER A 73 -35.55 9.26 -11.39
CA SER A 73 -36.36 9.13 -12.62
C SER A 73 -36.36 10.40 -13.48
N SER A 74 -36.12 11.58 -12.90
CA SER A 74 -35.97 12.84 -13.62
C SER A 74 -34.71 12.91 -14.49
N SER A 75 -33.67 12.14 -14.15
CA SER A 75 -32.35 12.16 -14.77
C SER A 75 -32.11 11.00 -15.74
N GLN A 76 -32.97 9.97 -15.72
CA GLN A 76 -32.85 8.78 -16.58
C GLN A 76 -33.01 9.07 -18.09
N ASN A 77 -33.49 10.25 -18.47
CA ASN A 77 -33.55 10.69 -19.87
C ASN A 77 -32.62 11.86 -20.17
N ASP A 78 -31.81 12.29 -19.19
CA ASP A 78 -30.86 13.38 -19.37
C ASP A 78 -29.60 12.84 -20.06
N PRO A 79 -29.28 13.29 -21.29
CA PRO A 79 -28.10 12.81 -22.01
C PRO A 79 -26.81 12.98 -21.22
N VAL A 80 -26.71 14.02 -20.39
CA VAL A 80 -25.52 14.27 -19.57
C VAL A 80 -25.35 13.17 -18.51
N CYS A 81 -26.44 12.70 -17.91
CA CYS A 81 -26.39 11.59 -16.95
C CYS A 81 -26.11 10.26 -17.65
N LEU A 82 -26.66 10.05 -18.84
CA LEU A 82 -26.52 8.80 -19.58
C LEU A 82 -25.12 8.58 -20.16
N GLU A 83 -24.30 9.62 -20.29
CA GLU A 83 -22.88 9.50 -20.66
C GLU A 83 -22.09 8.61 -19.68
N CYS A 84 -22.45 8.62 -18.40
CA CYS A 84 -21.75 7.87 -17.35
C CYS A 84 -22.57 6.70 -16.77
N HIS A 85 -23.89 6.73 -16.93
CA HIS A 85 -24.78 5.75 -16.30
C HIS A 85 -25.28 4.67 -17.26
N ASN A 86 -24.96 4.78 -18.56
CA ASN A 86 -25.26 3.78 -19.58
C ASN A 86 -24.02 3.44 -20.39
N THR A 87 -24.01 2.24 -20.97
CA THR A 87 -22.98 1.82 -21.94
C THR A 87 -23.29 2.37 -23.32
N THR A 88 -24.57 2.30 -23.70
CA THR A 88 -25.11 2.92 -24.91
C THR A 88 -26.54 3.39 -24.64
N SER A 89 -27.15 4.10 -25.59
CA SER A 89 -28.57 4.51 -25.47
C SER A 89 -29.56 3.33 -25.35
N THR A 90 -29.14 2.11 -25.71
CA THR A 90 -29.97 0.89 -25.62
C THR A 90 -29.44 -0.13 -24.62
N LEU A 91 -28.27 0.10 -24.02
CA LEU A 91 -27.65 -0.76 -23.01
C LEU A 91 -27.55 0.01 -21.70
N GLU A 92 -28.55 -0.22 -20.84
CA GLU A 92 -28.65 0.41 -19.52
C GLU A 92 -27.54 -0.09 -18.59
N GLY A 93 -27.02 0.82 -17.76
CA GLY A 93 -25.94 0.54 -16.81
C GLY A 93 -24.54 0.59 -17.44
N VAL A 94 -23.51 0.57 -16.59
CA VAL A 94 -22.11 0.48 -17.01
C VAL A 94 -21.75 -0.99 -17.14
N GLN A 95 -21.81 -1.50 -18.37
CA GLN A 95 -21.59 -2.89 -18.76
C GLN A 95 -20.13 -3.12 -19.19
N CYS A 96 -19.78 -4.38 -19.47
CA CYS A 96 -18.42 -4.79 -19.85
C CYS A 96 -17.82 -3.91 -20.97
N GLU A 97 -18.63 -3.59 -21.97
CA GLU A 97 -18.19 -2.89 -23.17
C GLU A 97 -17.96 -1.38 -22.95
N ALA A 98 -18.36 -0.83 -21.80
CA ALA A 98 -18.00 0.54 -21.41
C ALA A 98 -16.50 0.67 -21.10
N CYS A 99 -15.87 -0.42 -20.63
CA CYS A 99 -14.44 -0.45 -20.32
C CYS A 99 -13.62 -1.20 -21.37
N HIS A 100 -14.17 -2.28 -21.94
CA HIS A 100 -13.45 -3.16 -22.85
C HIS A 100 -13.68 -2.83 -24.35
N GLY A 101 -14.57 -1.87 -24.64
CA GLY A 101 -15.02 -1.56 -25.99
C GLY A 101 -16.03 -2.60 -26.53
N PRO A 102 -16.51 -2.42 -27.78
CA PRO A 102 -17.57 -3.26 -28.35
C PRO A 102 -17.11 -4.71 -28.58
N GLY A 103 -17.90 -5.67 -28.13
CA GLY A 103 -17.59 -7.10 -28.13
C GLY A 103 -18.02 -7.85 -29.40
N GLY A 104 -18.66 -7.21 -30.38
CA GLY A 104 -19.26 -7.88 -31.54
C GLY A 104 -18.31 -8.73 -32.38
N LEU A 105 -17.00 -8.43 -32.36
CA LEU A 105 -15.96 -9.21 -33.06
C LEU A 105 -15.22 -10.19 -32.14
N HIS A 106 -15.50 -10.17 -30.83
CA HIS A 106 -14.91 -11.08 -29.85
C HIS A 106 -15.48 -12.50 -29.96
N PHE A 107 -16.67 -12.68 -30.57
CA PHE A 107 -17.33 -13.97 -30.83
C PHE A 107 -16.66 -14.80 -31.94
N GLY A 108 -15.36 -15.04 -31.78
CA GLY A 108 -14.51 -15.78 -32.71
C GLY A 108 -13.02 -15.86 -32.33
N LEU A 109 -12.64 -15.50 -31.09
CA LEU A 109 -11.30 -15.61 -30.45
C LEU A 109 -10.33 -14.42 -30.64
N GLY A 110 -10.79 -13.26 -31.09
CA GLY A 110 -9.99 -12.02 -31.09
C GLY A 110 -9.88 -11.37 -29.70
N PRO A 111 -8.85 -10.57 -29.40
CA PRO A 111 -8.75 -9.88 -28.11
C PRO A 111 -9.89 -8.86 -27.96
N ILE A 112 -10.38 -8.70 -26.74
CA ILE A 112 -11.18 -7.53 -26.33
C ILE A 112 -10.23 -6.51 -25.70
N GLY A 113 -10.58 -5.23 -25.70
CA GLY A 113 -9.73 -4.19 -25.12
C GLY A 113 -9.47 -4.48 -23.64
N LEU A 114 -8.19 -4.56 -23.25
CA LEU A 114 -7.78 -4.61 -21.86
C LEU A 114 -6.94 -3.36 -21.59
N SER A 115 -7.46 -2.48 -20.74
CA SER A 115 -6.72 -1.31 -20.24
C SER A 115 -6.68 -1.37 -18.73
N TYR A 116 -5.49 -1.18 -18.17
CA TYR A 116 -5.27 -1.04 -16.73
C TYR A 116 -5.09 0.42 -16.32
N GLN A 117 -4.93 1.31 -17.29
CA GLN A 117 -4.70 2.74 -17.07
C GLN A 117 -5.97 3.43 -16.56
N ASP A 118 -5.77 4.47 -15.76
CA ASP A 118 -6.80 5.35 -15.20
C ASP A 118 -7.75 5.95 -16.26
N THR A 119 -7.30 6.10 -17.51
CA THR A 119 -8.05 6.70 -18.62
C THR A 119 -9.34 5.96 -18.96
N VAL A 120 -9.48 4.68 -18.58
CA VAL A 120 -10.75 3.94 -18.71
C VAL A 120 -11.78 4.36 -17.66
N CYS A 121 -11.33 4.84 -16.50
CA CYS A 121 -12.15 5.28 -15.38
C CYS A 121 -12.48 6.78 -15.47
N GLN A 122 -11.54 7.58 -15.96
CA GLN A 122 -11.61 9.04 -16.02
C GLN A 122 -12.94 9.58 -16.56
N PRO A 123 -13.48 9.12 -17.72
CA PRO A 123 -14.62 9.79 -18.35
C PRO A 123 -15.87 9.89 -17.45
N CYS A 124 -16.04 8.94 -16.52
CA CYS A 124 -17.16 8.89 -15.60
C CYS A 124 -16.82 9.38 -14.18
N HIS A 125 -15.54 9.34 -13.79
CA HIS A 125 -15.08 9.65 -12.43
C HIS A 125 -14.34 11.00 -12.29
N GLU A 126 -14.30 11.78 -13.37
CA GLU A 126 -13.74 13.13 -13.45
C GLU A 126 -14.70 14.21 -12.90
N SER A 127 -14.13 15.33 -12.47
CA SER A 127 -14.87 16.53 -12.09
C SER A 127 -15.59 17.16 -13.30
N ASN A 128 -16.92 17.07 -13.35
CA ASN A 128 -17.73 17.84 -14.30
C ASN A 128 -18.50 18.95 -13.57
N SER A 129 -18.14 20.21 -13.86
CA SER A 129 -18.76 21.41 -13.29
C SER A 129 -20.29 21.49 -13.46
N ALA A 130 -20.86 20.74 -14.41
CA ALA A 130 -22.31 20.65 -14.59
C ALA A 130 -23.02 19.75 -13.56
N ILE A 131 -22.31 18.82 -12.91
CA ILE A 131 -22.90 17.77 -12.05
C ILE A 131 -22.14 17.51 -10.73
N SER A 132 -21.07 18.27 -10.43
CA SER A 132 -20.18 18.09 -9.27
C SER A 132 -20.88 18.19 -7.91
N ALA A 133 -21.99 18.92 -7.82
CA ALA A 133 -22.76 19.01 -6.58
C ALA A 133 -23.36 17.66 -6.12
N SER A 134 -23.46 16.67 -7.01
CA SER A 134 -23.99 15.32 -6.71
C SER A 134 -22.96 14.19 -6.86
N HIS A 135 -21.73 14.49 -7.29
CA HIS A 135 -20.70 13.49 -7.59
C HIS A 135 -19.41 13.80 -6.85
N LYS A 136 -18.75 12.76 -6.34
CA LYS A 136 -17.42 12.90 -5.73
C LYS A 136 -16.38 13.02 -6.84
N GLU A 137 -15.50 14.01 -6.71
CA GLU A 137 -14.38 14.22 -7.63
C GLU A 137 -13.26 13.23 -7.29
N ILE A 138 -13.37 11.98 -7.77
CA ILE A 138 -12.43 10.91 -7.40
C ILE A 138 -11.17 10.99 -8.26
N TYR A 139 -11.33 11.09 -9.58
CA TYR A 139 -10.20 11.10 -10.50
C TYR A 139 -9.31 12.33 -10.28
N SER A 140 -9.88 13.53 -10.20
CA SER A 140 -9.10 14.76 -9.99
C SER A 140 -8.36 14.78 -8.64
N GLN A 141 -8.91 14.14 -7.61
CA GLN A 141 -8.20 13.95 -6.33
C GLN A 141 -7.00 13.00 -6.48
N TRP A 142 -7.18 11.91 -7.22
CA TRP A 142 -6.08 10.97 -7.51
C TRP A 142 -4.98 11.64 -8.35
N GLU A 143 -5.36 12.41 -9.38
CA GLU A 143 -4.43 13.09 -10.30
C GLU A 143 -3.46 14.03 -9.56
N VAL A 144 -3.91 14.71 -8.50
CA VAL A 144 -3.05 15.59 -7.68
C VAL A 144 -2.32 14.87 -6.54
N SER A 145 -2.45 13.55 -6.44
CA SER A 145 -1.81 12.74 -5.42
C SER A 145 -0.39 12.31 -5.84
N GLY A 146 0.43 11.93 -4.86
CA GLY A 146 1.74 11.31 -5.15
C GLY A 146 1.62 9.92 -5.81
N HIS A 147 0.42 9.36 -5.91
CA HIS A 147 0.16 8.08 -6.56
C HIS A 147 -0.03 8.22 -8.07
N ALA A 148 -0.33 9.42 -8.58
CA ALA A 148 -0.42 9.73 -10.01
C ALA A 148 0.83 10.46 -10.55
N ASP A 149 1.63 11.08 -9.66
CA ASP A 149 2.80 11.88 -10.04
C ASP A 149 4.03 11.00 -10.32
N GLU A 150 4.38 10.79 -11.60
CA GLU A 150 5.58 10.06 -12.03
C GLU A 150 6.91 10.60 -11.47
N LEU A 151 6.93 11.86 -11.01
CA LEU A 151 8.09 12.49 -10.40
C LEU A 151 8.12 12.35 -8.88
N ALA A 152 7.06 11.81 -8.27
CA ALA A 152 7.08 11.52 -6.85
C ALA A 152 8.18 10.49 -6.54
N PRO A 153 8.81 10.55 -5.35
CA PRO A 153 9.99 9.73 -5.04
C PRO A 153 9.80 8.22 -5.22
N ALA A 154 8.57 7.72 -5.10
CA ALA A 154 8.27 6.30 -5.31
C ALA A 154 8.37 5.89 -6.78
N TRP A 155 8.11 6.78 -7.74
CA TRP A 155 8.03 6.42 -9.17
C TRP A 155 9.21 6.94 -9.96
N LEU A 156 9.79 8.08 -9.55
CA LEU A 156 10.87 8.77 -10.25
C LEU A 156 12.05 7.86 -10.58
N GLU A 157 12.39 6.90 -9.71
CA GLU A 157 13.51 5.98 -9.90
C GLU A 157 13.38 5.07 -11.13
N PHE A 158 12.14 4.83 -11.56
CA PHE A 158 11.77 3.98 -12.70
C PHE A 158 11.18 4.79 -13.87
N SER A 159 11.07 6.11 -13.75
CA SER A 159 10.59 7.00 -14.81
C SER A 159 11.72 7.43 -15.75
N ASP A 160 11.34 7.89 -16.95
CA ASP A 160 12.29 8.38 -17.95
C ASP A 160 13.03 9.66 -17.50
N GLU A 161 12.48 10.36 -16.52
CA GLU A 161 12.98 11.63 -15.96
C GLU A 161 14.02 11.42 -14.83
N ALA A 162 14.34 10.18 -14.45
CA ALA A 162 15.27 9.91 -13.34
C ALA A 162 16.70 10.43 -13.64
N PRO A 163 17.34 11.19 -12.70
CA PRO A 163 18.69 11.68 -12.92
C PRO A 163 19.74 10.55 -12.81
N PRO A 164 20.70 10.44 -13.75
CA PRO A 164 21.80 9.47 -13.62
C PRO A 164 22.73 9.83 -12.44
N PRO A 165 23.40 8.84 -11.79
CA PRO A 165 23.49 7.43 -12.16
C PRO A 165 22.39 6.53 -11.54
N GLY A 166 21.44 7.08 -10.78
CA GLY A 166 20.37 6.35 -10.07
C GLY A 166 19.21 5.87 -10.94
N ARG A 167 19.48 5.60 -12.23
CA ARG A 167 18.49 5.20 -13.20
C ARG A 167 18.26 3.69 -13.11
N HIS A 168 17.18 3.24 -12.47
CA HIS A 168 16.73 1.84 -12.53
C HIS A 168 15.95 1.58 -13.82
N LEU A 169 16.54 1.98 -14.95
CA LEU A 169 15.88 1.90 -16.25
C LEU A 169 15.45 0.47 -16.54
N SER A 170 14.15 0.32 -16.73
CA SER A 170 13.52 -0.89 -17.20
C SER A 170 13.46 -0.86 -18.73
N THR A 171 13.73 -1.98 -19.39
CA THR A 171 13.48 -2.12 -20.82
C THR A 171 12.20 -2.91 -21.01
N TYR A 172 11.16 -2.23 -21.47
CA TYR A 172 9.87 -2.86 -21.71
C TYR A 172 9.84 -3.58 -23.08
N PRO A 173 9.01 -4.64 -23.23
CA PRO A 173 8.12 -5.22 -22.22
C PRO A 173 8.84 -6.06 -21.15
N ILE A 174 8.34 -6.01 -19.91
CA ILE A 174 8.80 -6.85 -18.80
C ILE A 174 7.76 -7.92 -18.49
N PRO A 175 8.02 -9.20 -18.85
CA PRO A 175 7.14 -10.29 -18.48
C PRO A 175 7.29 -10.63 -17.00
N MET A 176 6.26 -10.39 -16.19
CA MET A 176 6.26 -10.73 -14.76
C MET A 176 6.25 -12.25 -14.50
N SER A 177 6.13 -13.06 -15.55
CA SER A 177 6.23 -14.52 -15.54
C SER A 177 7.68 -15.04 -15.47
N ASN A 178 8.66 -14.15 -15.64
CA ASN A 178 10.07 -14.50 -15.79
C ASN A 178 10.97 -13.60 -14.90
N SER A 179 11.90 -14.22 -14.16
CA SER A 179 12.82 -13.54 -13.24
C SER A 179 14.11 -13.00 -13.88
N SER A 180 14.23 -12.96 -15.22
CA SER A 180 15.48 -12.60 -15.91
C SER A 180 15.78 -11.10 -15.86
N ASP A 181 14.75 -10.27 -15.67
CA ASP A 181 14.93 -8.87 -15.29
C ASP A 181 14.97 -8.80 -13.76
N GLY A 182 15.87 -8.01 -13.16
CA GLY A 182 15.92 -7.83 -11.71
C GLY A 182 14.83 -6.90 -11.17
N ASN A 183 14.29 -6.01 -12.02
CA ASN A 183 13.37 -4.94 -11.65
C ASN A 183 11.97 -5.46 -11.33
N PHE A 184 11.57 -6.64 -11.83
CA PHE A 184 10.25 -7.22 -11.51
C PHE A 184 10.01 -7.28 -10.00
N ARG A 185 11.08 -7.50 -9.20
CA ARG A 185 11.06 -7.53 -7.73
C ARG A 185 10.65 -6.19 -7.11
N CYS A 186 10.86 -5.09 -7.80
CA CYS A 186 10.53 -3.74 -7.35
C CYS A 186 9.12 -3.32 -7.78
N PHE A 187 8.58 -3.94 -8.84
CA PHE A 187 7.26 -3.61 -9.38
C PHE A 187 6.09 -3.98 -8.47
N GLN A 188 6.32 -4.64 -7.34
CA GLN A 188 5.30 -4.74 -6.29
C GLN A 188 4.83 -3.35 -5.85
N CYS A 189 5.77 -2.40 -5.70
CA CYS A 189 5.50 -1.07 -5.16
C CYS A 189 5.80 0.07 -6.14
N HIS A 190 6.62 -0.19 -7.16
CA HIS A 190 7.14 0.85 -8.06
C HIS A 190 6.54 0.81 -9.48
N ASN A 191 5.50 0.00 -9.70
CA ASN A 191 4.71 0.04 -10.93
C ASN A 191 3.27 -0.44 -10.65
N GLY A 192 2.25 0.38 -10.88
CA GLY A 192 0.87 0.04 -10.52
C GLY A 192 0.35 -1.19 -11.26
N ILE A 193 0.62 -1.30 -12.56
CA ILE A 193 0.21 -2.45 -13.38
C ILE A 193 0.97 -3.72 -12.97
N GLY A 194 2.29 -3.61 -12.76
CA GLY A 194 3.14 -4.72 -12.31
C GLY A 194 2.75 -5.26 -10.94
N SER A 195 2.22 -4.41 -10.06
CA SER A 195 1.77 -4.79 -8.72
C SER A 195 0.59 -5.79 -8.75
N LEU A 196 -0.24 -5.77 -9.81
CA LEU A 196 -1.38 -6.69 -9.96
C LEU A 196 -0.94 -8.15 -9.92
N SER A 197 0.22 -8.49 -10.50
CA SER A 197 0.76 -9.85 -10.45
C SER A 197 1.21 -10.28 -9.06
N TYR A 198 1.51 -9.33 -8.17
CA TYR A 198 1.76 -9.60 -6.75
C TYR A 198 0.46 -9.75 -5.98
N ILE A 199 -0.50 -8.84 -6.19
CA ILE A 199 -1.83 -8.86 -5.58
C ILE A 199 -2.53 -10.18 -5.89
N GLU A 200 -2.49 -10.65 -7.13
CA GLU A 200 -3.13 -11.89 -7.56
C GLU A 200 -2.25 -13.13 -7.32
N ASN A 201 -1.03 -12.93 -6.80
CA ASN A 201 -0.08 -14.00 -6.56
C ASN A 201 0.28 -14.81 -7.83
N THR A 202 0.26 -14.17 -8.99
CA THR A 202 0.55 -14.76 -10.30
C THR A 202 1.99 -14.54 -10.75
N ILE A 203 2.77 -13.71 -10.06
CA ILE A 203 4.21 -13.48 -10.34
C ILE A 203 4.97 -14.79 -10.56
N LEU A 204 5.88 -14.83 -11.54
CA LEU A 204 6.64 -16.03 -11.96
C LEU A 204 5.77 -17.21 -12.42
N THR A 205 4.54 -16.95 -12.87
CA THR A 205 3.67 -17.94 -13.52
C THR A 205 3.23 -17.45 -14.90
N PRO A 206 2.74 -18.34 -15.79
CA PRO A 206 2.21 -17.92 -17.10
C PRO A 206 1.00 -16.97 -17.03
N ALA A 207 0.34 -16.85 -15.86
CA ALA A 207 -0.78 -15.95 -15.66
C ALA A 207 -0.36 -14.52 -15.27
N ALA A 208 0.93 -14.27 -15.06
CA ALA A 208 1.43 -12.94 -14.72
C ALA A 208 1.29 -11.97 -15.90
N ILE A 209 1.07 -10.69 -15.60
CA ILE A 209 0.95 -9.62 -16.59
C ILE A 209 2.32 -9.34 -17.24
N THR A 210 2.31 -9.00 -18.53
CA THR A 210 3.46 -8.35 -19.16
C THR A 210 3.31 -6.84 -18.98
N VAL A 211 4.26 -6.22 -18.29
CA VAL A 211 4.28 -4.77 -18.11
C VAL A 211 4.85 -4.15 -19.39
N GLU A 212 4.03 -3.37 -20.09
CA GLU A 212 4.37 -2.79 -21.39
C GLU A 212 5.03 -1.40 -21.25
N GLU A 213 4.85 -0.72 -20.12
CA GLU A 213 5.34 0.64 -19.89
C GLU A 213 5.46 0.97 -18.40
N ASN A 214 6.07 2.13 -18.12
CA ASN A 214 6.04 2.67 -16.77
C ASN A 214 4.61 3.11 -16.42
N ALA A 215 4.16 2.79 -15.22
CA ALA A 215 2.83 3.16 -14.74
C ALA A 215 2.93 3.49 -13.26
N THR A 216 2.34 4.62 -12.87
CA THR A 216 2.16 4.96 -11.46
C THR A 216 1.06 4.08 -10.86
N ALA A 217 0.56 4.39 -9.66
CA ALA A 217 -0.52 3.60 -9.08
C ALA A 217 -1.86 3.97 -9.74
N GLU A 218 -2.28 3.13 -10.68
CA GLU A 218 -3.55 3.22 -11.41
C GLU A 218 -4.78 2.98 -10.52
N CYS A 219 -5.97 3.39 -10.98
CA CYS A 219 -7.24 3.03 -10.34
C CYS A 219 -7.39 1.51 -10.16
N THR A 220 -6.96 0.74 -11.16
CA THR A 220 -7.03 -0.73 -11.15
C THR A 220 -6.05 -1.38 -10.17
N THR A 221 -5.00 -0.67 -9.74
CA THR A 221 -4.06 -1.11 -8.71
C THR A 221 -4.79 -1.42 -7.40
N CYS A 222 -5.76 -0.56 -7.05
CA CYS A 222 -6.51 -0.64 -5.79
C CYS A 222 -7.89 -1.26 -5.97
N HIS A 223 -8.55 -1.00 -7.10
CA HIS A 223 -9.94 -1.41 -7.34
C HIS A 223 -10.02 -2.56 -8.35
N ASP A 224 -10.99 -3.45 -8.15
CA ASP A 224 -11.39 -4.42 -9.16
C ASP A 224 -12.81 -4.06 -9.65
N PRO A 225 -12.98 -3.57 -10.88
CA PRO A 225 -14.29 -3.16 -11.40
C PRO A 225 -15.23 -4.35 -11.59
N HIS A 226 -14.73 -5.58 -11.50
CA HIS A 226 -15.54 -6.79 -11.57
C HIS A 226 -16.01 -7.28 -10.21
N GLN A 227 -15.55 -6.71 -9.09
CA GLN A 227 -15.76 -7.29 -7.77
C GLN A 227 -16.20 -6.25 -6.73
N GLU A 228 -17.40 -6.45 -6.20
CA GLU A 228 -17.96 -5.61 -5.13
C GLU A 228 -17.34 -5.91 -3.76
N THR A 229 -17.16 -7.20 -3.42
CA THR A 229 -16.59 -7.61 -2.13
C THR A 229 -15.62 -8.76 -2.29
N ALA A 230 -14.54 -8.76 -1.50
CA ALA A 230 -13.60 -9.88 -1.39
C ALA A 230 -13.46 -10.29 0.07
N THR A 231 -13.28 -11.58 0.34
CA THR A 231 -13.15 -12.09 1.72
C THR A 231 -12.08 -13.17 1.82
N LYS A 232 -11.25 -13.11 2.86
CA LYS A 232 -10.24 -14.14 3.19
C LYS A 232 -10.22 -14.43 4.68
N THR A 233 -9.79 -15.65 4.99
CA THR A 233 -9.61 -16.11 6.37
C THR A 233 -8.14 -16.39 6.63
N ASN A 234 -7.55 -15.77 7.65
CA ASN A 234 -6.17 -16.00 8.04
C ASN A 234 -6.01 -17.34 8.80
N ALA A 235 -4.78 -17.70 9.18
CA ALA A 235 -4.50 -18.94 9.90
C ALA A 235 -5.13 -19.02 11.31
N LEU A 236 -5.50 -17.88 11.90
CA LEU A 236 -6.17 -17.78 13.20
C LEU A 236 -7.69 -17.92 13.10
N GLY A 237 -8.24 -17.94 11.88
CA GLY A 237 -9.68 -17.96 11.64
C GLY A 237 -10.32 -16.57 11.53
N ASP A 238 -9.53 -15.49 11.57
CA ASP A 238 -10.06 -14.14 11.40
C ASP A 238 -10.41 -13.88 9.94
N VAL A 239 -11.52 -13.18 9.73
CA VAL A 239 -12.06 -12.91 8.40
C VAL A 239 -11.79 -11.45 8.03
N THR A 240 -11.00 -11.23 6.98
CA THR A 240 -10.81 -9.90 6.38
C THR A 240 -11.74 -9.78 5.18
N THR A 241 -12.51 -8.70 5.13
CA THR A 241 -13.39 -8.38 4.00
C THR A 241 -13.07 -6.99 3.47
N THR A 242 -12.96 -6.87 2.14
CA THR A 242 -12.87 -5.59 1.45
C THR A 242 -14.15 -5.34 0.66
N LYS A 243 -14.43 -4.06 0.40
CA LYS A 243 -15.52 -3.58 -0.43
C LYS A 243 -15.02 -2.58 -1.46
N HIS A 244 -15.32 -2.82 -2.73
CA HIS A 244 -14.84 -2.09 -3.92
C HIS A 244 -13.32 -2.10 -4.11
N VAL A 245 -12.56 -2.78 -3.26
CA VAL A 245 -11.10 -2.72 -3.19
C VAL A 245 -10.57 -4.14 -3.26
N ARG A 246 -9.46 -4.33 -3.97
CA ARG A 246 -8.78 -5.62 -4.09
C ARG A 246 -8.36 -6.15 -2.73
N LEU A 247 -8.35 -7.47 -2.60
CA LEU A 247 -7.83 -8.16 -1.42
C LEU A 247 -6.66 -9.04 -1.85
N PRO A 248 -5.40 -8.63 -1.58
CA PRO A 248 -4.22 -9.34 -2.06
C PRO A 248 -4.18 -10.81 -1.63
N GLU A 249 -3.84 -11.71 -2.54
CA GLU A 249 -3.49 -13.12 -2.30
C GLU A 249 -2.16 -13.26 -1.58
N ALA A 250 -1.23 -12.36 -1.86
CA ALA A 250 0.01 -12.21 -1.12
C ALA A 250 0.24 -10.72 -0.84
N LEU A 251 0.64 -10.40 0.40
CA LEU A 251 0.92 -9.02 0.79
C LEU A 251 2.39 -8.65 0.62
N SER A 252 3.26 -9.64 0.56
CA SER A 252 4.68 -9.42 0.74
C SER A 252 5.46 -10.36 -0.16
N PHE A 253 6.27 -9.78 -1.05
CA PHE A 253 7.36 -10.49 -1.68
C PHE A 253 8.68 -10.07 -1.03
N ASN A 254 9.18 -10.93 -0.13
CA ASN A 254 10.48 -10.72 0.48
C ASN A 254 11.58 -11.25 -0.44
N THR A 255 12.35 -10.33 -1.00
CA THR A 255 13.45 -10.64 -1.92
C THR A 255 14.63 -11.33 -1.23
N SER A 256 14.80 -11.13 0.08
CA SER A 256 15.96 -11.59 0.86
C SER A 256 15.78 -12.99 1.42
N LEU A 257 14.55 -13.52 1.45
CA LEU A 257 14.28 -14.91 1.84
C LEU A 257 14.24 -15.88 0.63
N GLU A 258 14.44 -15.37 -0.59
CA GLU A 258 14.59 -16.03 -1.92
C GLU A 258 13.58 -17.13 -2.32
N SER A 259 12.71 -17.59 -1.44
CA SER A 259 11.62 -18.51 -1.70
C SER A 259 10.71 -18.54 -0.47
N VAL A 260 9.40 -18.77 -0.66
CA VAL A 260 8.39 -19.02 0.39
C VAL A 260 8.28 -17.92 1.45
N ASN A 261 7.41 -16.92 1.28
CA ASN A 261 6.01 -17.11 1.61
C ASN A 261 5.17 -16.04 0.92
N ARG A 262 4.54 -16.39 -0.21
CA ARG A 262 3.49 -15.59 -0.85
C ARG A 262 2.20 -15.71 -0.01
N VAL A 263 2.30 -15.27 1.23
CA VAL A 263 1.34 -15.55 2.29
C VAL A 263 0.72 -14.22 2.70
N PHE A 264 -0.55 -14.30 3.07
CA PHE A 264 -1.34 -13.18 3.56
C PHE A 264 -0.94 -12.83 5.00
N LYS A 265 0.27 -12.27 5.17
CA LYS A 265 0.94 -11.91 6.43
C LYS A 265 1.82 -10.67 6.25
N PHE A 266 2.12 -9.99 7.35
CA PHE A 266 3.18 -8.97 7.38
C PHE A 266 4.57 -9.60 7.18
N LEU A 267 5.58 -8.76 6.94
CA LEU A 267 6.97 -9.18 6.72
C LEU A 267 7.66 -9.81 7.94
N ASP A 268 7.08 -9.68 9.14
CA ASP A 268 7.50 -10.38 10.36
C ASP A 268 6.74 -11.71 10.59
N GLU A 269 6.05 -12.21 9.55
CA GLU A 269 5.19 -13.40 9.56
C GLU A 269 3.96 -13.33 10.49
N SER A 270 3.66 -12.14 11.03
CA SER A 270 2.43 -11.94 11.79
C SER A 270 1.19 -11.95 10.91
N ASP A 271 0.10 -12.48 11.47
CA ASP A 271 -1.20 -12.50 10.80
C ASP A 271 -1.78 -11.09 10.66
N ILE A 272 -2.50 -10.90 9.56
CA ILE A 272 -3.23 -9.67 9.27
C ILE A 272 -4.51 -9.64 10.11
N PRO A 273 -4.78 -8.55 10.84
CA PRO A 273 -6.00 -8.43 11.64
C PRO A 273 -7.21 -8.18 10.76
N GLN A 274 -8.37 -8.74 11.16
CA GLN A 274 -9.65 -8.51 10.48
C GLN A 274 -10.05 -7.02 10.35
N THR A 275 -9.61 -6.19 11.31
CA THR A 275 -9.93 -4.76 11.38
C THR A 275 -9.28 -3.95 10.27
N ILE A 276 -8.37 -4.52 9.47
CA ILE A 276 -7.69 -3.80 8.40
C ILE A 276 -8.64 -3.40 7.26
N GLY A 277 -9.67 -4.21 6.96
CA GLY A 277 -10.63 -3.94 5.89
C GLY A 277 -9.97 -3.49 4.58
N ASN A 278 -10.50 -2.42 3.98
CA ASN A 278 -9.98 -1.83 2.73
C ASN A 278 -8.55 -1.26 2.84
N SER A 279 -8.08 -0.91 4.06
CA SER A 279 -6.71 -0.41 4.26
C SER A 279 -5.63 -1.46 3.97
N ILE A 280 -6.02 -2.70 3.68
CA ILE A 280 -5.12 -3.77 3.26
C ILE A 280 -4.32 -3.42 2.01
N MET A 281 -4.90 -2.65 1.09
CA MET A 281 -4.20 -2.22 -0.12
C MET A 281 -3.11 -1.20 0.17
N CYS A 282 -3.27 -0.38 1.21
CA CYS A 282 -2.25 0.58 1.62
C CYS A 282 -1.00 -0.15 2.13
N VAL A 283 -1.17 -1.20 2.95
CA VAL A 283 -0.05 -1.95 3.52
C VAL A 283 0.67 -2.85 2.50
N LEU A 284 0.11 -3.09 1.31
CA LEU A 284 0.82 -3.79 0.23
C LEU A 284 2.17 -3.12 -0.06
N CYS A 285 2.19 -1.78 -0.04
CA CYS A 285 3.38 -0.97 -0.30
C CYS A 285 3.89 -0.27 0.97
N HIS A 286 2.99 0.23 1.81
CA HIS A 286 3.32 1.02 3.01
C HIS A 286 3.57 0.16 4.27
N GLN A 287 4.24 -0.98 4.13
CA GLN A 287 4.71 -1.79 5.26
C GLN A 287 6.23 -1.91 5.34
N GLY A 288 6.97 -1.30 4.41
CA GLY A 288 8.38 -1.61 4.17
C GLY A 288 8.56 -2.82 3.26
N ARG A 289 9.83 -3.19 3.01
CA ARG A 289 10.22 -4.45 2.35
C ARG A 289 11.13 -5.35 3.18
N SER A 290 11.49 -4.90 4.38
CA SER A 290 12.22 -5.71 5.35
C SER A 290 11.61 -5.58 6.75
N SER A 291 12.04 -6.42 7.67
CA SER A 291 11.55 -6.46 9.04
C SER A 291 12.65 -6.91 10.01
N GLY A 292 12.41 -6.75 11.31
CA GLY A 292 13.27 -7.31 12.35
C GLY A 292 13.52 -8.82 12.19
N LEU A 293 12.53 -9.57 11.69
CA LEU A 293 12.68 -10.98 11.36
C LEU A 293 13.69 -11.20 10.23
N VAL A 294 13.61 -10.39 9.16
CA VAL A 294 14.55 -10.48 8.02
C VAL A 294 15.96 -10.14 8.47
N LEU A 295 16.13 -9.08 9.26
CA LEU A 295 17.42 -8.73 9.83
C LEU A 295 18.00 -9.90 10.64
N ASN A 296 17.20 -10.47 11.55
CA ASN A 296 17.64 -11.58 12.40
C ASN A 296 17.99 -12.84 11.59
N THR A 297 17.17 -13.20 10.61
CA THR A 297 17.32 -14.45 9.86
C THR A 297 18.40 -14.39 8.79
N THR A 298 18.66 -13.21 8.22
CA THR A 298 19.59 -13.07 7.09
C THR A 298 20.94 -12.48 7.48
N LYS A 299 21.02 -11.75 8.61
CA LYS A 299 22.25 -11.06 9.03
C LYS A 299 22.81 -11.58 10.35
N PHE A 300 21.97 -11.94 11.31
CA PHE A 300 22.46 -12.29 12.64
C PHE A 300 23.05 -13.69 12.68
N GLY A 301 24.10 -13.86 13.48
CA GLY A 301 24.85 -15.11 13.59
C GLY A 301 25.86 -15.36 12.47
N LEU A 302 25.89 -14.51 11.43
CA LEU A 302 26.99 -14.47 10.46
C LEU A 302 28.32 -14.12 11.16
N ALA A 303 29.48 -14.51 10.65
CA ALA A 303 30.76 -14.07 11.19
C ALA A 303 31.04 -12.59 10.84
N ALA A 304 31.96 -11.95 11.57
CA ALA A 304 32.33 -10.55 11.35
C ALA A 304 32.94 -10.31 9.95
N ASP A 305 33.49 -11.33 9.31
CA ASP A 305 34.09 -11.27 7.98
C ASP A 305 33.14 -11.69 6.84
N ASP A 306 31.91 -12.10 7.16
CA ASP A 306 30.94 -12.53 6.16
C ASP A 306 30.43 -11.34 5.33
N SER A 307 30.52 -11.45 4.01
CA SER A 307 30.11 -10.39 3.08
C SER A 307 28.65 -9.93 3.24
N GLY A 308 27.81 -10.78 3.83
CA GLY A 308 26.39 -10.54 4.07
C GLY A 308 26.05 -9.77 5.36
N ARG A 309 26.96 -9.70 6.34
CA ARG A 309 26.75 -8.94 7.59
C ARG A 309 26.92 -7.45 7.31
N ARG A 310 25.85 -6.80 6.88
CA ARG A 310 25.80 -5.36 6.56
C ARG A 310 24.47 -4.80 7.02
N PHE A 311 24.39 -3.47 7.13
CA PHE A 311 23.14 -2.77 7.41
C PHE A 311 22.00 -3.27 6.50
N GLU A 312 20.89 -3.66 7.11
CA GLU A 312 19.65 -4.03 6.43
C GLU A 312 18.72 -2.81 6.44
N ASN A 313 18.30 -2.37 5.27
CA ASN A 313 17.33 -1.28 5.14
C ASN A 313 15.90 -1.86 5.20
N ASP A 314 15.01 -1.26 5.98
CA ASP A 314 13.57 -1.55 5.97
C ASP A 314 12.94 -1.30 4.60
N HIS A 315 13.63 -0.52 3.75
CA HIS A 315 13.17 -0.10 2.44
C HIS A 315 11.83 0.63 2.54
N TYR A 316 11.78 1.62 3.43
CA TYR A 316 10.91 2.81 3.34
C TYR A 316 9.41 2.55 3.57
N LEU A 317 8.65 3.58 3.97
CA LEU A 317 7.18 3.54 4.07
C LEU A 317 6.66 2.52 5.09
N ALA A 318 7.43 2.21 6.13
CA ALA A 318 7.04 1.26 7.18
C ALA A 318 5.87 1.74 8.07
N ALA A 319 5.35 2.94 7.83
CA ALA A 319 4.29 3.60 8.60
C ALA A 319 3.04 2.72 8.77
N GLY A 320 2.62 2.01 7.73
CA GLY A 320 1.45 1.13 7.80
C GLY A 320 1.69 -0.06 8.70
N ALA A 321 2.87 -0.68 8.68
CA ALA A 321 3.22 -1.75 9.62
C ALA A 321 3.28 -1.24 11.07
N ILE A 322 3.82 -0.03 11.28
CA ILE A 322 3.91 0.60 12.61
C ILE A 322 2.52 0.78 13.24
N LEU A 323 1.46 1.07 12.47
CA LEU A 323 0.09 1.16 13.00
C LEU A 323 -0.33 -0.09 13.78
N TRP A 324 0.03 -1.28 13.30
CA TRP A 324 -0.20 -2.56 13.98
C TRP A 324 0.99 -3.01 14.86
N GLY A 325 1.93 -2.09 15.09
CA GLY A 325 3.16 -2.31 15.83
C GLY A 325 4.00 -3.42 15.24
N ARG A 326 4.11 -3.56 13.91
CA ARG A 326 4.83 -4.64 13.21
C ARG A 326 6.14 -4.18 12.58
N ASN A 327 6.91 -5.15 12.11
CA ASN A 327 8.13 -5.03 11.30
C ASN A 327 9.37 -4.38 11.96
N GLY A 328 9.24 -3.68 13.09
CA GLY A 328 10.38 -3.25 13.88
C GLY A 328 11.21 -4.44 14.38
N TYR A 329 12.47 -4.21 14.73
CA TYR A 329 13.26 -5.20 15.46
C TYR A 329 12.90 -5.16 16.94
N GLU A 330 12.35 -6.27 17.42
CA GLU A 330 11.90 -6.46 18.80
C GLU A 330 12.89 -7.32 19.62
N TYR A 331 13.08 -6.95 20.88
CA TYR A 331 14.00 -7.60 21.81
C TYR A 331 13.23 -8.58 22.70
N THR A 332 13.76 -9.78 22.89
CA THR A 332 13.11 -10.76 23.77
C THR A 332 13.10 -10.28 25.23
N ASN A 333 12.18 -10.83 26.03
CA ASN A 333 11.81 -10.37 27.39
C ASN A 333 11.12 -9.00 27.46
N ARG A 334 10.83 -8.37 26.32
CA ARG A 334 10.01 -7.16 26.25
C ARG A 334 8.58 -7.47 25.82
N LEU A 335 7.69 -6.57 26.21
CA LEU A 335 6.32 -6.49 25.71
C LEU A 335 6.19 -5.24 24.82
N TYR A 336 5.44 -5.38 23.74
CA TYR A 336 5.18 -4.36 22.73
C TYR A 336 3.69 -4.08 22.60
N THR A 337 3.33 -2.83 22.32
CA THR A 337 1.95 -2.38 22.16
C THR A 337 1.45 -2.68 20.74
N ARG A 338 0.46 -3.56 20.63
CA ARG A 338 -0.22 -3.86 19.35
C ARG A 338 -1.70 -3.48 19.38
N ASP A 339 -2.29 -3.41 20.57
CA ASP A 339 -3.63 -2.92 20.87
C ASP A 339 -3.62 -1.39 20.90
N PHE A 340 -3.77 -0.77 19.73
CA PHE A 340 -3.80 0.69 19.62
C PHE A 340 -5.10 1.14 18.98
N ALA A 341 -5.76 2.15 19.55
CA ALA A 341 -7.13 2.52 19.22
C ALA A 341 -7.39 2.73 17.71
N HIS A 342 -6.41 3.29 16.97
CA HIS A 342 -6.53 3.53 15.53
C HIS A 342 -6.40 2.26 14.66
N ASN A 343 -5.99 1.13 15.22
CA ASN A 343 -5.83 -0.12 14.49
C ASN A 343 -6.93 -1.16 14.80
N GLU A 344 -7.68 -0.95 15.89
CA GLU A 344 -8.78 -1.82 16.33
C GLU A 344 -10.13 -1.45 15.70
N LEU A 345 -10.24 -0.26 15.13
CA LEU A 345 -11.45 0.22 14.45
C LEU A 345 -11.22 0.21 12.94
N ALA A 346 -12.11 -0.47 12.19
CA ALA A 346 -12.02 -0.52 10.73
C ALA A 346 -12.08 0.87 10.08
N ASP A 347 -12.86 1.79 10.67
CA ASP A 347 -12.95 3.19 10.24
C ASP A 347 -11.94 4.11 10.97
N GLY A 348 -11.06 3.54 11.82
CA GLY A 348 -10.02 4.29 12.55
C GLY A 348 -8.62 4.13 11.95
N ASN A 349 -8.45 3.23 10.99
CA ASN A 349 -7.17 2.94 10.33
C ASN A 349 -6.95 3.85 9.11
N CYS A 350 -6.14 3.43 8.14
CA CYS A 350 -5.68 4.25 7.01
C CYS A 350 -6.82 5.03 6.31
N ILE A 351 -7.88 4.36 5.86
CA ILE A 351 -8.97 5.02 5.12
C ILE A 351 -9.79 5.99 5.97
N GLY A 352 -9.89 5.74 7.29
CA GLY A 352 -10.64 6.58 8.22
C GLY A 352 -10.12 8.01 8.31
N CYS A 353 -8.80 8.13 8.19
CA CYS A 353 -8.08 9.39 8.25
C CYS A 353 -7.70 9.90 6.85
N HIS A 354 -6.97 9.09 6.08
CA HIS A 354 -6.40 9.51 4.80
C HIS A 354 -7.44 9.67 3.70
N MET A 355 -8.56 8.94 3.77
CA MET A 355 -9.68 9.08 2.82
C MET A 355 -10.86 9.84 3.42
N ASN A 356 -10.69 10.47 4.58
CA ASN A 356 -11.69 11.39 5.13
C ASN A 356 -11.88 12.60 4.21
N ASN A 357 -12.96 13.35 4.39
CA ASN A 357 -13.25 14.49 3.52
C ASN A 357 -12.13 15.55 3.58
N ALA A 358 -11.85 16.14 2.42
CA ALA A 358 -10.96 17.27 2.28
C ALA A 358 -11.59 18.54 2.87
N ASN A 359 -10.79 19.40 3.50
CA ASN A 359 -11.20 20.78 3.82
C ASN A 359 -10.92 21.72 2.65
N THR A 360 -9.78 21.57 1.96
CA THR A 360 -9.34 22.43 0.86
C THR A 360 -9.42 21.78 -0.53
N GLY A 361 -9.64 20.47 -0.58
CA GLY A 361 -9.73 19.67 -1.81
C GLY A 361 -8.41 19.04 -2.26
N THR A 362 -7.30 19.32 -1.57
CA THR A 362 -5.96 18.78 -1.89
C THR A 362 -5.42 17.82 -0.82
N GLU A 363 -6.18 17.59 0.24
CA GLU A 363 -5.95 16.65 1.33
C GLU A 363 -7.17 15.75 1.55
N GLY A 364 -7.01 14.55 2.10
CA GLY A 364 -8.10 13.59 2.28
C GLY A 364 -8.55 12.93 0.97
N GLY A 365 -9.69 12.23 1.01
CA GLY A 365 -10.29 11.58 -0.16
C GLY A 365 -9.33 10.67 -0.93
N HIS A 366 -9.37 10.72 -2.26
CA HIS A 366 -8.42 10.03 -3.14
C HIS A 366 -7.14 10.85 -3.39
N THR A 367 -6.83 11.85 -2.56
CA THR A 367 -5.47 12.41 -2.50
C THR A 367 -4.61 11.63 -1.51
N TRP A 368 -5.24 11.01 -0.50
CA TRP A 368 -4.65 10.37 0.69
C TRP A 368 -3.70 11.25 1.53
N LYS A 369 -3.54 12.52 1.17
CA LYS A 369 -2.67 13.47 1.87
C LYS A 369 -3.34 13.89 3.18
N MET A 370 -2.59 13.91 4.28
CA MET A 370 -3.08 14.47 5.55
C MET A 370 -2.77 15.96 5.69
N VAL A 371 -2.05 16.54 4.73
CA VAL A 371 -1.69 17.95 4.68
C VAL A 371 -1.89 18.43 3.25
N SER A 372 -2.67 19.49 3.08
CA SER A 372 -2.94 20.12 1.80
C SER A 372 -1.69 20.74 1.18
N ASP A 373 -1.78 21.13 -0.09
CA ASP A 373 -0.66 21.74 -0.80
C ASP A 373 -0.28 23.13 -0.25
N ASP A 374 -1.21 23.81 0.44
CA ASP A 374 -0.97 25.08 1.17
C ASP A 374 -0.52 24.88 2.63
N GLY A 375 -0.31 23.63 3.06
CA GLY A 375 0.26 23.30 4.36
C GLY A 375 -0.75 23.15 5.51
N GLN A 376 -2.05 23.12 5.24
CA GLN A 376 -3.08 22.88 6.26
C GLN A 376 -3.20 21.40 6.59
N GLU A 377 -3.14 21.07 7.88
CA GLU A 377 -3.36 19.71 8.37
C GLU A 377 -4.84 19.34 8.34
N ASN A 378 -5.17 18.13 7.89
CA ASN A 378 -6.54 17.61 7.90
C ASN A 378 -6.98 17.12 9.29
N VAL A 379 -6.89 17.98 10.31
CA VAL A 379 -7.32 17.66 11.68
C VAL A 379 -8.84 17.41 11.78
N ALA A 380 -9.61 17.83 10.77
CA ALA A 380 -11.03 17.51 10.67
C ALA A 380 -11.29 16.00 10.59
N ALA A 381 -10.37 15.24 9.99
CA ALA A 381 -10.44 13.78 9.95
C ALA A 381 -10.41 13.16 11.36
N CYS A 382 -9.70 13.78 12.30
CA CYS A 382 -9.65 13.34 13.70
C CYS A 382 -10.91 13.78 14.48
N ASN A 383 -11.35 15.01 14.23
CA ASN A 383 -12.40 15.71 14.99
C ASN A 383 -13.83 15.34 14.57
N VAL A 384 -14.05 14.10 14.12
CA VAL A 384 -15.37 13.55 13.80
C VAL A 384 -16.08 13.04 15.05
N VAL A 385 -17.42 13.12 15.08
CA VAL A 385 -18.25 12.62 16.18
C VAL A 385 -18.02 11.10 16.34
N GLY A 386 -17.68 10.68 17.56
CA GLY A 386 -17.31 9.28 17.84
C GLY A 386 -15.79 9.03 17.87
N CYS A 387 -14.99 9.97 17.39
CA CYS A 387 -13.52 9.99 17.53
C CYS A 387 -13.12 11.13 18.48
N HIS A 388 -12.54 12.23 17.97
CA HIS A 388 -12.16 13.41 18.75
C HIS A 388 -13.15 14.58 18.61
N GLY A 389 -14.26 14.39 17.89
CA GLY A 389 -15.34 15.36 17.80
C GLY A 389 -16.19 15.38 19.08
N GLY A 390 -16.17 16.50 19.81
CA GLY A 390 -16.98 16.70 21.01
C GLY A 390 -16.35 16.20 22.31
N VAL A 391 -15.07 15.78 22.29
CA VAL A 391 -14.29 15.54 23.51
C VAL A 391 -13.72 16.86 24.06
N ALA A 392 -13.33 16.87 25.34
CA ALA A 392 -12.89 18.09 26.03
C ALA A 392 -11.66 18.77 25.40
N LYS A 393 -10.86 18.02 24.63
CA LYS A 393 -9.69 18.50 23.90
C LYS A 393 -9.69 17.95 22.46
N PRO A 394 -10.24 18.68 21.48
CA PRO A 394 -10.13 18.29 20.08
C PRO A 394 -8.66 18.31 19.63
N VAL A 395 -8.35 17.59 18.55
CA VAL A 395 -7.02 17.60 17.93
C VAL A 395 -6.83 18.96 17.25
N ALA A 396 -5.83 19.72 17.71
CA ALA A 396 -5.53 21.04 17.17
C ALA A 396 -4.49 20.98 16.04
N ASP A 397 -3.53 20.09 16.17
CA ASP A 397 -2.44 19.83 15.22
C ASP A 397 -1.85 18.43 15.45
N PHE A 398 -0.98 17.97 14.55
CA PHE A 398 -0.34 16.64 14.65
C PHE A 398 0.87 16.60 15.58
N ARG A 399 1.39 17.75 16.03
CA ARG A 399 2.65 17.86 16.79
C ARG A 399 2.42 17.77 18.29
N THR A 400 1.51 18.57 18.82
CA THR A 400 1.28 18.81 20.25
C THR A 400 0.46 17.70 20.93
N PHE A 401 0.19 16.60 20.24
CA PHE A 401 -0.56 15.49 20.79
C PHE A 401 0.22 14.79 21.90
N THR A 402 -0.35 14.72 23.11
CA THR A 402 0.23 14.00 24.23
C THR A 402 -0.54 12.71 24.51
N GLN A 403 0.16 11.57 24.54
CA GLN A 403 -0.43 10.29 24.98
C GLN A 403 -0.32 10.09 26.49
N SER A 404 0.68 10.71 27.11
CA SER A 404 1.01 10.57 28.53
C SER A 404 1.65 11.85 29.05
N ASN A 405 1.77 11.97 30.37
CA ASN A 405 2.53 13.05 31.01
C ASN A 405 3.94 12.57 31.40
N LEU A 406 4.61 11.85 30.51
CA LEU A 406 5.93 11.25 30.74
C LEU A 406 6.95 11.86 29.79
N ASP A 407 8.17 11.97 30.28
CA ASP A 407 9.39 12.40 29.58
C ASP A 407 10.09 11.14 29.06
N TYR A 408 9.92 10.82 27.78
CA TYR A 408 10.48 9.61 27.17
C TYR A 408 11.91 9.80 26.72
N ASP A 409 12.23 10.97 26.16
CA ASP A 409 13.56 11.30 25.64
C ASP A 409 14.56 11.75 26.73
N GLY A 410 14.12 11.87 27.97
CA GLY A 410 14.96 12.20 29.13
C GLY A 410 15.40 13.66 29.20
N ASN A 411 14.81 14.55 28.41
CA ASN A 411 15.25 15.95 28.32
C ASN A 411 14.80 16.82 29.52
N GLY A 412 14.00 16.25 30.44
CA GLY A 412 13.49 16.90 31.64
C GLY A 412 12.18 17.68 31.44
N PHE A 413 11.60 17.64 30.24
CA PHE A 413 10.31 18.21 29.87
C PHE A 413 9.32 17.10 29.53
N VAL A 414 8.03 17.42 29.63
CA VAL A 414 6.96 16.53 29.16
C VAL A 414 6.40 17.18 27.91
N ASP A 415 6.80 16.65 26.76
CA ASP A 415 6.50 17.24 25.47
C ASP A 415 5.37 16.50 24.73
N GLY A 416 5.01 17.00 23.55
CA GLY A 416 4.18 16.26 22.61
C GLY A 416 4.89 14.96 22.20
N VAL A 417 4.12 13.94 21.91
CA VAL A 417 4.64 12.62 21.50
C VAL A 417 5.54 12.72 20.28
N ALA A 418 5.26 13.69 19.41
CA ALA A 418 6.11 13.93 18.26
C ALA A 418 7.49 14.41 18.72
N GLU A 419 7.59 15.40 19.61
CA GLU A 419 8.86 15.90 20.15
C GLU A 419 9.63 14.81 20.89
N GLU A 420 8.93 14.00 21.68
CA GLU A 420 9.50 12.87 22.42
C GLU A 420 10.13 11.83 21.48
N ILE A 421 9.46 11.52 20.36
CA ILE A 421 10.04 10.65 19.32
C ILE A 421 11.19 11.38 18.60
N GLY A 422 11.02 12.67 18.33
CA GLY A 422 11.98 13.52 17.63
C GLY A 422 11.88 13.45 16.11
N GLY A 423 12.85 14.08 15.44
CA GLY A 423 12.95 14.22 14.00
C GLY A 423 12.40 15.55 13.45
N PHE A 424 12.14 16.57 14.29
CA PHE A 424 11.79 17.91 13.83
C PHE A 424 13.02 18.71 13.46
N ASP A 425 14.01 18.68 14.34
CA ASP A 425 15.30 19.29 14.08
C ASP A 425 16.18 18.26 13.37
N LEU A 426 16.51 18.55 12.11
CA LEU A 426 17.38 17.70 11.30
C LEU A 426 18.71 18.40 11.03
N ASP A 427 19.80 17.64 11.04
CA ASP A 427 21.10 18.14 10.63
C ASP A 427 21.17 18.38 9.11
N ALA A 428 22.31 18.89 8.62
CA ALA A 428 22.52 19.13 7.19
C ALA A 428 22.44 17.85 6.33
N ASN A 429 22.55 16.67 6.95
CA ASN A 429 22.43 15.36 6.34
C ASN A 429 21.01 14.77 6.47
N GLY A 430 20.07 15.52 7.05
CA GLY A 430 18.69 15.10 7.28
C GLY A 430 18.54 14.11 8.43
N ALA A 431 19.56 13.94 9.27
CA ALA A 431 19.52 13.06 10.43
C ALA A 431 18.91 13.78 11.65
N PRO A 432 18.18 13.06 12.53
CA PRO A 432 17.51 13.66 13.68
C PRO A 432 18.50 14.27 14.68
N LEU A 433 18.12 15.40 15.29
CA LEU A 433 18.91 16.10 16.31
C LEU A 433 18.24 16.12 17.69
N ASP A 434 16.98 15.72 17.77
CA ASP A 434 16.10 15.83 18.94
C ASP A 434 15.40 14.50 19.26
N GLY A 435 14.80 14.43 20.46
CA GLY A 435 14.03 13.29 20.94
C GLY A 435 14.83 11.98 21.02
N LEU A 436 14.09 10.88 21.10
CA LEU A 436 14.63 9.52 21.09
C LEU A 436 15.43 9.20 19.82
N LEU A 437 15.03 9.75 18.68
CA LEU A 437 15.73 9.59 17.41
C LEU A 437 17.13 10.24 17.43
N GLY A 438 17.25 11.45 17.97
CA GLY A 438 18.53 12.15 18.14
C GLY A 438 19.42 11.45 19.17
N ALA A 439 18.84 10.95 20.27
CA ALA A 439 19.54 10.15 21.26
C ALA A 439 20.11 8.86 20.65
N LEU A 440 19.28 8.08 19.92
CA LEU A 440 19.72 6.81 19.31
C LEU A 440 20.75 7.03 18.19
N LYS A 441 20.62 8.12 17.43
CA LYS A 441 21.67 8.54 16.47
C LYS A 441 22.99 8.79 17.20
N THR A 442 22.97 9.54 18.30
CA THR A 442 24.17 9.88 19.07
C THR A 442 24.82 8.61 19.64
N ALA A 443 24.03 7.70 20.21
CA ALA A 443 24.53 6.43 20.73
C ALA A 443 25.20 5.58 19.63
N LEU A 444 24.64 5.54 18.42
CA LEU A 444 25.27 4.85 17.28
C LEU A 444 26.56 5.55 16.81
N GLU A 445 26.61 6.89 16.89
CA GLU A 445 27.82 7.66 16.57
C GLU A 445 28.94 7.42 17.58
N ASP A 446 28.62 7.29 18.86
CA ASP A 446 29.56 6.90 19.92
C ASP A 446 30.11 5.47 19.71
N GLU A 447 29.30 4.58 19.13
CA GLU A 447 29.72 3.25 18.64
C GLU A 447 30.50 3.31 17.30
N GLY A 448 30.75 4.51 16.76
CA GLY A 448 31.56 4.73 15.57
C GLY A 448 30.80 4.76 14.23
N PHE A 449 29.46 4.79 14.26
CA PHE A 449 28.60 4.81 13.08
C PHE A 449 27.99 6.19 12.85
N LEU A 450 28.49 6.89 11.82
CA LEU A 450 27.91 8.13 11.34
C LEU A 450 26.64 7.86 10.52
N TYR A 451 25.50 8.40 10.95
CA TYR A 451 24.23 8.30 10.22
C TYR A 451 24.00 9.48 9.26
N ASN A 452 23.54 9.19 8.05
CA ASN A 452 23.17 10.15 7.03
C ASN A 452 21.87 9.71 6.34
N ALA A 453 20.75 10.32 6.73
CA ALA A 453 19.43 9.96 6.20
C ALA A 453 19.24 10.28 4.71
N ASN A 454 20.13 11.08 4.10
CA ASN A 454 20.07 11.48 2.70
C ASN A 454 21.02 10.71 1.78
N ARG A 455 21.90 9.87 2.32
CA ARG A 455 22.95 9.21 1.52
C ARG A 455 23.03 7.73 1.80
N TYR A 456 22.60 6.90 0.83
CA TYR A 456 22.82 5.46 0.87
C TYR A 456 24.32 5.09 1.00
N PRO A 457 24.72 4.10 1.82
CA PRO A 457 23.90 3.15 2.60
C PRO A 457 23.48 3.63 4.00
N TYR A 458 23.37 4.94 4.19
CA TYR A 458 22.95 5.68 5.39
C TYR A 458 23.89 5.60 6.59
N PHE A 459 24.61 4.50 6.77
CA PHE A 459 25.60 4.37 7.84
C PHE A 459 27.02 4.31 7.29
N PHE A 460 27.87 5.17 7.84
CA PHE A 460 29.28 5.34 7.51
C PHE A 460 30.12 5.20 8.76
N LYS A 461 31.43 5.01 8.61
CA LYS A 461 32.35 5.16 9.73
C LYS A 461 32.48 6.63 10.11
N ALA A 462 32.99 6.92 11.31
CA ALA A 462 33.24 8.29 11.77
C ALA A 462 34.12 9.13 10.83
N ASP A 463 35.00 8.51 10.03
CA ASP A 463 35.83 9.19 9.01
C ASP A 463 35.11 9.42 7.67
N GLY A 464 33.82 9.05 7.57
CA GLY A 464 32.99 9.17 6.38
C GLY A 464 33.14 8.04 5.36
N SER A 465 34.00 7.06 5.61
CA SER A 465 34.17 5.89 4.75
C SER A 465 33.02 4.88 4.91
N SER A 466 32.87 3.98 3.92
CA SER A 466 31.85 2.94 3.99
C SER A 466 32.13 1.95 5.12
N THR A 467 31.07 1.49 5.79
CA THR A 467 31.17 0.38 6.72
C THR A 467 31.51 -0.93 5.98
N THR A 468 32.11 -1.84 6.73
CA THR A 468 32.53 -3.18 6.35
C THR A 468 31.89 -4.18 7.31
N PRO A 469 31.74 -5.46 6.94
CA PRO A 469 31.09 -6.43 7.81
C PRO A 469 31.64 -6.52 9.23
N SER A 470 32.95 -6.29 9.39
CA SER A 470 33.62 -6.39 10.69
C SER A 470 33.33 -5.23 11.63
N ASP A 471 32.74 -4.14 11.13
CA ASP A 471 32.34 -3.02 11.98
C ASP A 471 31.06 -3.37 12.77
N TRP A 472 30.19 -4.22 12.22
CA TRP A 472 28.84 -4.46 12.74
C TRP A 472 28.78 -5.60 13.78
N THR A 473 28.07 -5.34 14.88
CA THR A 473 27.57 -6.35 15.83
C THR A 473 26.07 -6.60 15.58
N ASN A 474 25.46 -7.52 16.32
CA ASN A 474 24.01 -7.72 16.20
C ASN A 474 23.26 -6.54 16.83
N GLU A 475 23.77 -6.00 17.94
CA GLU A 475 23.18 -4.90 18.72
C GLU A 475 23.12 -3.62 17.89
N ASN A 476 24.25 -3.20 17.31
CA ASN A 476 24.27 -1.98 16.48
C ASN A 476 23.51 -2.14 15.16
N LEU A 477 23.40 -3.35 14.59
CA LEU A 477 22.51 -3.61 13.45
C LEU A 477 21.04 -3.47 13.80
N ALA A 478 20.60 -4.03 14.94
CA ALA A 478 19.22 -3.90 15.41
C ALA A 478 18.85 -2.44 15.67
N ALA A 479 19.71 -1.72 16.39
CA ALA A 479 19.55 -0.31 16.68
C ALA A 479 19.53 0.55 15.41
N ALA A 480 20.46 0.32 14.47
CA ALA A 480 20.50 1.03 13.20
C ALA A 480 19.25 0.76 12.34
N PHE A 481 18.74 -0.47 12.34
CA PHE A 481 17.50 -0.84 11.63
C PHE A 481 16.31 -0.05 12.18
N ASN A 482 16.10 -0.07 13.50
CA ASN A 482 15.00 0.65 14.14
C ASN A 482 15.11 2.16 13.95
N LEU A 483 16.32 2.74 14.09
CA LEU A 483 16.56 4.16 13.82
C LEU A 483 16.13 4.52 12.39
N ASN A 484 16.64 3.78 11.39
CA ASN A 484 16.35 4.09 10.00
C ASN A 484 14.87 3.89 9.66
N MET A 485 14.23 2.81 10.14
CA MET A 485 12.81 2.55 9.92
C MET A 485 11.93 3.70 10.41
N VAL A 486 12.20 4.21 11.62
CA VAL A 486 11.45 5.33 12.19
C VAL A 486 11.79 6.63 11.45
N VAL A 487 13.06 6.97 11.24
CA VAL A 487 13.47 8.18 10.49
C VAL A 487 12.86 8.21 9.10
N LYS A 488 12.83 7.08 8.39
CA LYS A 488 12.27 7.01 7.04
C LYS A 488 10.76 7.10 7.04
N THR A 489 10.09 6.65 8.10
CA THR A 489 8.66 6.92 8.28
C THR A 489 8.36 8.38 8.59
N VAL A 490 9.28 9.06 9.29
CA VAL A 490 9.17 10.48 9.65
C VAL A 490 9.41 11.41 8.46
N LYS A 491 10.44 11.13 7.67
CA LYS A 491 10.98 12.03 6.63
C LYS A 491 10.24 11.97 5.28
N GLN A 492 9.29 11.06 5.12
CA GLN A 492 8.84 10.65 3.80
C GLN A 492 7.94 11.60 3.03
N PHE A 493 7.57 12.74 3.60
CA PHE A 493 6.88 13.79 2.86
C PHE A 493 7.72 15.07 2.90
N SER A 494 8.34 15.33 1.75
CA SER A 494 9.07 16.51 1.26
C SER A 494 9.05 17.82 2.07
N PRO A 495 10.12 18.65 2.04
CA PRO A 495 10.16 19.99 2.60
C PRO A 495 9.20 20.94 1.83
N LEU A 496 7.92 20.93 2.19
CA LEU A 496 7.07 22.05 1.84
C LEU A 496 7.50 23.29 2.63
N PRO A 497 7.37 24.51 2.06
CA PRO A 497 7.60 25.75 2.79
C PRO A 497 6.63 25.79 3.98
N GLY A 498 7.13 25.67 5.21
CA GLY A 498 6.30 25.63 6.41
C GLY A 498 6.86 24.78 7.55
N GLY A 499 7.83 23.90 7.28
CA GLY A 499 8.57 23.19 8.34
C GLY A 499 7.73 22.19 9.16
N GLY A 500 6.58 21.75 8.65
CA GLY A 500 5.74 20.75 9.30
C GLY A 500 6.29 19.34 9.10
N PHE A 501 6.49 18.62 10.20
CA PHE A 501 6.74 17.19 10.23
C PHE A 501 5.53 16.44 9.65
N LYS A 502 5.79 15.45 8.81
CA LYS A 502 4.77 14.61 8.17
C LYS A 502 5.07 13.13 8.41
N GLY A 503 5.41 12.77 9.65
CA GLY A 503 5.64 11.39 10.04
C GLY A 503 4.36 10.69 10.47
N GLY A 504 4.24 9.40 10.16
CA GLY A 504 3.15 8.57 10.68
C GLY A 504 3.41 8.03 12.09
N THR A 505 4.66 8.04 12.58
CA THR A 505 5.06 7.34 13.81
C THR A 505 4.44 7.91 15.09
N ASN A 506 4.26 9.23 15.18
CA ASN A 506 3.63 9.94 16.29
C ASN A 506 2.08 9.85 16.29
N ILE A 507 1.46 9.30 15.25
CA ILE A 507 0.00 9.15 15.15
C ILE A 507 -0.41 7.66 15.08
N HIS A 508 0.32 6.85 14.31
CA HIS A 508 -0.05 5.47 13.98
C HIS A 508 0.08 4.52 15.17
N ASN A 509 1.24 4.48 15.83
CA ASN A 509 1.42 3.74 17.08
C ASN A 509 2.65 4.27 17.83
N PRO A 510 2.50 5.41 18.51
CA PRO A 510 3.61 5.99 19.26
C PRO A 510 4.16 5.12 20.39
N PRO A 511 3.33 4.40 21.18
CA PRO A 511 3.86 3.51 22.20
C PRO A 511 4.82 2.48 21.61
N TYR A 512 4.45 1.84 20.49
CA TYR A 512 5.33 0.90 19.81
C TYR A 512 6.61 1.56 19.30
N THR A 513 6.49 2.75 18.68
CA THR A 513 7.66 3.50 18.18
C THR A 513 8.63 3.83 19.31
N ILE A 514 8.13 4.35 20.44
CA ILE A 514 8.94 4.66 21.61
C ILE A 514 9.59 3.39 22.17
N GLN A 515 8.83 2.29 22.28
CA GLN A 515 9.35 1.02 22.79
C GLN A 515 10.54 0.51 21.97
N VAL A 516 10.44 0.49 20.62
CA VAL A 516 11.55 0.01 19.79
C VAL A 516 12.77 0.94 19.84
N LEU A 517 12.58 2.25 19.97
CA LEU A 517 13.69 3.21 20.10
C LEU A 517 14.38 3.11 21.47
N VAL A 518 13.62 3.07 22.56
CA VAL A 518 14.14 2.92 23.92
C VAL A 518 14.87 1.58 24.10
N ASP A 519 14.29 0.48 23.61
CA ASP A 519 14.93 -0.83 23.66
C ASP A 519 16.23 -0.86 22.83
N SER A 520 16.25 -0.12 21.71
CA SER A 520 17.46 0.02 20.89
C SER A 520 18.58 0.75 21.64
N LEU A 521 18.27 1.86 22.30
CA LEU A 521 19.20 2.61 23.14
C LEU A 521 19.75 1.75 24.29
N GLU A 522 18.88 1.03 24.99
CA GLU A 522 19.29 0.14 26.07
C GLU A 522 20.19 -0.99 25.56
N SER A 523 19.94 -1.51 24.36
CA SER A 523 20.78 -2.56 23.76
C SER A 523 22.20 -2.09 23.42
N LEU A 524 22.40 -0.79 23.21
CA LEU A 524 23.72 -0.17 23.06
C LEU A 524 24.38 0.16 24.41
N GLY A 525 23.70 -0.09 25.53
CA GLY A 525 24.17 0.26 26.86
C GLY A 525 24.03 1.75 27.21
N ASP A 526 23.34 2.54 26.39
CA ASP A 526 23.10 3.95 26.63
C ASP A 526 21.71 4.21 27.23
N ALA A 527 21.57 3.85 28.50
CA ALA A 527 20.41 4.21 29.31
C ALA A 527 20.51 5.62 29.91
N THR A 528 21.60 6.36 29.64
CA THR A 528 21.82 7.67 30.28
C THR A 528 21.06 8.80 29.60
N GLN A 529 20.71 8.61 28.33
CA GLN A 529 19.98 9.56 27.51
C GLN A 529 18.45 9.35 27.58
N VAL A 530 17.94 8.33 28.29
CA VAL A 530 16.50 8.04 28.35
C VAL A 530 16.04 7.60 29.73
N GLN A 531 14.80 7.92 30.09
CA GLN A 531 14.19 7.41 31.32
C GLN A 531 13.55 6.04 31.03
N LEU A 532 14.31 4.96 31.24
CA LEU A 532 13.82 3.59 31.00
C LEU A 532 12.52 3.27 31.75
N ASP A 533 12.34 3.82 32.95
CA ASP A 533 11.12 3.66 33.75
C ASP A 533 9.87 4.28 33.09
N ASN A 534 10.06 5.22 32.16
CA ASN A 534 8.99 5.86 31.40
C ASN A 534 8.63 5.10 30.12
N ARG A 535 9.35 4.02 29.74
CA ARG A 535 9.02 3.20 28.57
C ARG A 535 7.54 2.77 28.59
N PRO A 536 6.78 2.95 27.49
CA PRO A 536 5.37 2.53 27.44
C PRO A 536 5.18 1.04 27.75
N VAL A 537 4.09 0.72 28.45
CA VAL A 537 3.72 -0.67 28.75
C VAL A 537 3.17 -1.34 27.48
N GLY A 538 3.75 -2.47 27.12
CA GLY A 538 3.25 -3.32 26.04
C GLY A 538 2.40 -4.47 26.59
N THR A 539 1.62 -5.08 25.70
CA THR A 539 0.67 -6.16 26.03
C THR A 539 1.07 -7.48 25.38
N ASP A 540 1.77 -7.43 24.24
CA ASP A 540 2.19 -8.61 23.50
C ASP A 540 3.68 -8.89 23.64
N PRO A 541 4.09 -10.15 23.84
CA PRO A 541 5.50 -10.53 23.77
C PRO A 541 6.15 -10.12 22.46
N ALA A 542 7.45 -9.84 22.54
CA ALA A 542 8.32 -9.73 21.36
C ALA A 542 8.09 -10.90 20.40
N ARG A 543 8.08 -10.62 19.10
CA ARG A 543 8.03 -11.65 18.07
C ARG A 543 9.21 -12.60 18.22
N ASN A 544 8.97 -13.88 18.00
CA ASN A 544 10.04 -14.87 17.99
C ASN A 544 10.72 -14.87 16.62
N TYR A 545 11.94 -14.35 16.55
CA TYR A 545 12.76 -14.38 15.33
C TYR A 545 13.72 -15.58 15.28
N GLY A 546 13.83 -16.35 16.36
CA GLY A 546 14.68 -17.55 16.45
C GLY A 546 15.97 -17.34 17.27
N ALA A 547 16.94 -18.25 17.08
CA ALA A 547 18.05 -18.46 18.00
C ALA A 547 19.03 -17.28 18.19
N ASN A 548 19.09 -16.36 17.23
CA ASN A 548 20.02 -15.22 17.25
C ASN A 548 19.39 -13.93 17.77
N GLN A 549 18.11 -13.97 18.16
CA GLN A 549 17.40 -12.79 18.60
C GLN A 549 17.97 -12.27 19.92
N LEU A 550 18.26 -10.98 19.94
CA LEU A 550 18.77 -10.25 21.11
C LEU A 550 17.81 -10.31 22.29
N VAL A 551 18.41 -10.31 23.48
CA VAL A 551 17.72 -10.43 24.77
C VAL A 551 18.06 -9.21 25.61
N LEU A 552 17.05 -8.47 26.04
CA LEU A 552 17.21 -7.46 27.08
C LEU A 552 16.89 -8.04 28.45
N PRO A 553 17.41 -7.44 29.54
CA PRO A 553 16.95 -7.75 30.88
C PRO A 553 15.43 -7.58 31.00
N LEU A 554 14.80 -8.34 31.90
CA LEU A 554 13.41 -8.05 32.25
C LEU A 554 13.32 -6.61 32.82
N PRO A 555 12.26 -5.86 32.46
CA PRO A 555 12.05 -4.51 32.99
C PRO A 555 11.92 -4.49 34.51
#